data_AF-A0A7X8Q2K4-F1
#
_entry.id   AF-A0A7X8Q2K4-F1
#
_cell.length_a   1.000
_cell.length_b   1.000
_cell.length_c   1.000
_cell.angle_alpha   90.00
_cell.angle_beta   90.00
_cell.angle_gamma   90.00
#
_symmetry.space_group_name_H-M   'P 1'
#
loop_
_entity.id
_entity.type
_entity.pdbx_description
1 polymer ?
#
loop_
_entity_poly.entity_id
_entity_poly.type
_entity_poly.pdbx_seq_one_letter_code
_entity_poly.pdbx_strand_id
1 'polypeptide(L)'
;MNKILLNKKGSALVFVVLLMLILSVLGLSLLSTALANTKMAVHQENSMKAYFLARSGAGALADYIMKTPTADVEGMVSAGLTEPAYVGDGSIVLDVQEIDDELVILAAGTANGVNREATVILEDSKGILFDFTILAKGKIDISNHVTVVGQVATNAPASSNPVTTSPHSVPKAEDVITDAGIDIPDVDMPSSVQVVSSKITNDKNFTVAGDTYIHLQRGVALGTHKTLSITGSGTLHLYVSEGWSSANHSQLVTDPNVTVIIYAVDNSEIFISSHEFQGSIYAPYSKVTFHNASGSAHGGRNFHGSIIAKDVHLTGNHTTLEHDPEADLDELTIKKSYSIKEWR
;
A
#
# COMPACT_ATOMS: atom_id res chain seq x y z
N MET A 1 47.69 95.31 23.41
CA MET A 1 47.41 94.00 22.77
C MET A 1 47.59 92.90 23.81
N ASN A 2 46.54 92.51 24.53
CA ASN A 2 46.60 91.41 25.49
C ASN A 2 46.16 90.11 24.81
N LYS A 3 47.14 89.34 24.31
CA LYS A 3 46.92 87.94 23.93
C LYS A 3 46.92 87.10 25.20
N ILE A 4 45.73 86.83 25.73
CA ILE A 4 45.53 85.83 26.77
C ILE A 4 45.77 84.46 26.12
N LEU A 5 46.96 83.91 26.28
CA LEU A 5 47.27 82.53 25.90
C LEU A 5 46.60 81.61 26.93
N LEU A 6 45.39 81.16 26.62
CA LEU A 6 44.68 80.12 27.37
C LEU A 6 45.53 78.85 27.40
N ASN A 7 46.13 78.56 28.55
CA ASN A 7 46.95 77.39 28.80
C ASN A 7 46.06 76.12 28.78
N LYS A 8 45.97 75.45 27.62
CA LYS A 8 45.12 74.25 27.42
C LYS A 8 45.72 72.94 27.95
N LYS A 9 46.87 72.95 28.64
CA LYS A 9 47.60 71.74 29.06
C LYS A 9 46.83 70.84 30.06
N GLY A 10 45.85 71.36 30.79
CA GLY A 10 44.97 70.55 31.66
C GLY A 10 43.77 69.90 30.95
N SER A 11 43.33 70.44 29.81
CA SER A 11 42.12 69.96 29.11
C SER A 11 42.32 68.63 28.37
N ALA A 12 43.56 68.30 28.00
CA ALA A 12 43.89 67.07 27.28
C ALA A 12 43.66 65.81 28.12
N LEU A 13 44.04 65.84 29.41
CA LEU A 13 43.84 64.70 30.32
C LEU A 13 42.34 64.40 30.50
N VAL A 14 41.53 65.44 30.75
CA VAL A 14 40.08 65.31 30.90
C VAL A 14 39.45 64.75 29.63
N PHE A 15 39.88 65.22 28.46
CA PHE A 15 39.38 64.72 27.17
C PHE A 15 39.70 63.24 26.95
N VAL A 16 40.93 62.80 27.25
CA VAL A 16 41.32 61.38 27.10
C VAL A 16 40.53 60.49 28.05
N VAL A 17 40.32 60.91 29.30
CA VAL A 17 39.50 60.17 30.27
C VAL A 17 38.05 60.07 29.79
N LEU A 18 37.48 61.17 29.30
CA LEU A 18 36.13 61.18 28.74
C LEU A 18 36.01 60.25 27.52
N LEU A 19 37.00 60.29 26.62
CA LEU A 19 37.06 59.42 25.45
C LEU A 19 37.16 57.94 25.85
N MET A 20 38.04 57.61 26.81
CA MET A 20 38.18 56.26 27.35
C MET A 20 36.89 55.76 28.00
N LEU A 21 36.17 56.63 28.70
CA LEU A 21 34.88 56.29 29.31
C LEU A 21 33.82 55.98 28.23
N ILE A 22 33.73 56.80 27.19
CA ILE A 22 32.81 56.57 26.06
C ILE A 22 33.14 55.23 25.36
N LEU A 23 34.42 54.98 25.07
CA LEU A 23 34.87 53.74 24.42
C LEU A 23 34.60 52.51 25.30
N SER A 24 34.71 52.64 26.61
CA SER A 24 34.46 51.54 27.55
C SER A 24 32.97 51.18 27.60
N VAL A 25 32.08 52.18 27.65
CA VAL A 25 30.62 51.96 27.60
C VAL A 25 30.21 51.33 26.26
N LEU A 26 30.78 51.81 25.15
CA LEU A 26 30.53 51.25 23.82
C LEU A 26 31.05 49.80 23.70
N GLY A 27 32.26 49.53 24.21
CA GLY A 27 32.86 48.20 24.22
C GLY A 27 32.03 47.19 25.02
N LEU A 28 31.55 47.58 26.21
CA LEU A 28 30.66 46.74 27.02
C LEU A 28 29.31 46.49 26.33
N SER A 29 28.75 47.50 25.65
CA SER A 29 27.50 47.36 24.90
C SER A 29 27.63 46.37 23.72
N LEU A 30 28.73 46.45 22.98
CA LEU A 30 29.01 45.55 21.86
C LEU A 30 29.25 44.12 22.34
N LEU A 31 30.01 43.95 23.42
CA LEU A 31 30.26 42.63 24.01
C LEU A 31 28.97 42.00 24.52
N SER A 32 28.11 42.76 25.20
CA SER A 32 26.81 42.28 25.68
C SER A 32 25.92 41.82 24.52
N THR A 33 25.87 42.59 23.43
CA THR A 33 25.10 42.24 22.22
C THR A 33 25.66 40.98 21.55
N ALA A 34 26.99 40.86 21.44
CA ALA A 34 27.63 39.69 20.87
C ALA A 34 27.31 38.41 21.67
N LEU A 35 27.41 38.47 23.00
CA LEU A 35 27.07 37.34 23.88
C LEU A 35 25.59 36.95 23.78
N ALA A 36 24.69 37.93 23.69
CA ALA A 36 23.27 37.68 23.50
C ALA A 36 22.99 36.98 22.16
N ASN A 37 23.60 37.45 21.07
CA ASN A 37 23.47 36.85 19.75
C ASN A 37 24.04 35.42 19.71
N THR A 38 25.20 35.18 20.31
CA THR A 38 25.78 33.83 20.40
C THR A 38 24.86 32.89 21.18
N LYS A 39 24.31 33.32 22.32
CA LYS A 39 23.38 32.51 23.10
C LYS A 39 22.10 32.19 22.33
N MET A 40 21.55 33.17 21.60
CA MET A 40 20.38 32.99 20.76
C MET A 40 20.66 32.03 19.60
N ALA A 41 21.82 32.16 18.95
CA ALA A 41 22.24 31.28 17.86
C ALA A 41 22.39 29.82 18.34
N VAL A 42 23.05 29.60 19.49
CA VAL A 42 23.18 28.24 20.08
C VAL A 42 21.81 27.66 20.43
N HIS A 43 20.90 28.46 20.99
CA HIS A 43 19.55 28.00 21.28
C HIS A 43 18.77 27.67 20.00
N GLN A 44 18.90 28.48 18.93
CA GLN A 44 18.29 28.21 17.64
C GLN A 44 18.85 26.94 16.98
N GLU A 45 20.17 26.73 17.05
CA GLU A 45 20.82 25.51 16.56
C GLU A 45 20.29 24.28 17.31
N ASN A 46 20.28 24.31 18.64
CA ASN A 46 19.77 23.21 19.46
C ASN A 46 18.26 22.97 19.21
N SER A 47 17.48 24.03 19.05
CA SER A 47 16.06 23.93 18.66
C SER A 47 15.90 23.25 17.30
N MET A 48 16.75 23.56 16.33
CA MET A 48 16.70 22.95 15.00
C MET A 48 17.08 21.47 15.06
N LYS A 49 18.13 21.12 15.81
CA LYS A 49 18.54 19.73 16.06
C LYS A 49 17.42 18.92 16.72
N ALA A 50 16.83 19.44 17.78
CA ALA A 50 15.71 18.82 18.49
C ALA A 50 14.52 18.55 17.54
N TYR A 51 14.16 19.52 16.69
CA TYR A 51 13.08 19.35 15.71
C TYR A 51 13.40 18.29 14.65
N PHE A 52 14.63 18.27 14.11
CA PHE A 52 15.01 17.24 13.14
C PHE A 52 15.06 15.85 13.75
N LEU A 53 15.51 15.73 15.00
CA LEU A 53 15.44 14.46 15.73
C LEU A 53 13.98 13.98 15.85
N ALA A 54 13.07 14.84 16.29
CA ALA A 54 11.64 14.52 16.36
C ALA A 54 11.08 14.08 15.00
N ARG A 55 11.30 14.91 13.96
CA ARG A 55 10.79 14.66 12.60
C ARG A 55 11.33 13.37 12.00
N SER A 56 12.62 13.11 12.15
CA SER A 56 13.24 11.87 11.65
C SER A 56 12.75 10.64 12.40
N GLY A 57 12.53 10.74 13.72
CA GLY A 57 11.95 9.66 14.52
C GLY A 57 10.51 9.31 14.09
N ALA A 58 9.64 10.32 14.02
CA ALA A 58 8.28 10.18 13.51
C ALA A 58 8.27 9.59 12.10
N GLY A 59 9.13 10.08 11.21
CA GLY A 59 9.21 9.65 9.82
C GLY A 59 9.69 8.22 9.67
N ALA A 60 10.69 7.81 10.47
CA ALA A 60 11.18 6.43 10.45
C ALA A 60 10.11 5.44 10.95
N LEU A 61 9.34 5.82 11.97
CA LEU A 61 8.24 4.98 12.47
C LEU A 61 7.06 4.93 11.48
N ALA A 62 6.68 6.07 10.90
CA ALA A 62 5.69 6.11 9.83
C ALA A 62 6.11 5.21 8.66
N ASP A 63 7.33 5.35 8.16
CA ASP A 63 7.87 4.50 7.10
C ASP A 63 7.83 3.01 7.46
N TYR A 64 8.16 2.67 8.72
CA TYR A 64 8.08 1.29 9.21
C TYR A 64 6.65 0.75 9.16
N ILE A 65 5.68 1.52 9.67
CA ILE A 65 4.26 1.14 9.67
C ILE A 65 3.72 1.01 8.24
N MET A 66 4.10 1.91 7.34
CA MET A 66 3.65 1.89 5.94
C MET A 66 4.24 0.70 5.15
N LYS A 67 5.51 0.36 5.40
CA LYS A 67 6.25 -0.67 4.65
C LYS A 67 6.18 -2.06 5.26
N THR A 68 5.69 -2.20 6.50
CA THR A 68 5.61 -3.47 7.21
C THR A 68 4.14 -3.81 7.43
N PRO A 69 3.53 -4.65 6.57
CA PRO A 69 2.11 -5.01 6.67
C PRO A 69 1.75 -5.74 7.97
N THR A 70 2.75 -6.32 8.64
CA THR A 70 2.61 -7.00 9.94
C THR A 70 3.00 -6.12 11.13
N ALA A 71 3.13 -4.81 10.95
CA ALA A 71 3.40 -3.90 12.06
C ALA A 71 2.28 -4.02 13.12
N ASP A 72 2.68 -4.29 14.36
CA ASP A 72 1.78 -4.38 15.51
C ASP A 72 1.34 -2.97 15.95
N VAL A 73 0.48 -2.34 15.15
CA VAL A 73 0.00 -0.97 15.41
C VAL A 73 -0.81 -0.91 16.71
N GLU A 74 -1.63 -1.92 16.99
CA GLU A 74 -2.42 -1.98 18.23
C GLU A 74 -1.51 -2.08 19.46
N GLY A 75 -0.44 -2.88 19.38
CA GLY A 75 0.60 -2.94 20.41
C GLY A 75 1.36 -1.63 20.57
N MET A 76 1.65 -0.91 19.48
CA MET A 76 2.28 0.42 19.54
C MET A 76 1.38 1.45 20.22
N VAL A 77 0.09 1.48 19.89
CA VAL A 77 -0.89 2.36 20.53
C VAL A 77 -1.04 2.03 22.02
N SER A 78 -1.04 0.73 22.36
CA SER A 78 -1.17 0.27 23.75
C SER A 78 0.08 0.50 24.60
N ALA A 79 1.27 0.50 23.98
CA ALA A 79 2.53 0.77 24.67
C ALA A 79 2.64 2.23 25.14
N GLY A 80 2.00 3.15 24.42
CA GLY A 80 2.06 4.59 24.68
C GLY A 80 3.48 5.15 24.49
N LEU A 81 3.85 6.08 25.36
CA LEU A 81 5.11 6.81 25.29
C LEU A 81 6.32 5.88 25.42
N THR A 82 7.24 5.92 24.45
CA THR A 82 8.46 5.11 24.48
C THR A 82 9.48 5.62 25.49
N GLU A 83 10.40 4.75 25.90
CA GLU A 83 11.62 5.19 26.58
C GLU A 83 12.49 6.05 25.63
N PRO A 84 13.30 6.99 26.16
CA PRO A 84 14.17 7.83 25.33
C PRO A 84 15.22 7.03 24.56
N ALA A 85 15.18 7.12 23.23
CA ALA A 85 16.19 6.59 22.33
C ALA A 85 17.25 7.66 22.03
N TYR A 86 18.53 7.35 22.28
CA TYR A 86 19.62 8.30 22.10
C TYR A 86 20.21 8.24 20.69
N VAL A 87 20.31 9.41 20.04
CA VAL A 87 20.88 9.57 18.70
C VAL A 87 21.87 10.73 18.73
N GLY A 88 23.16 10.42 18.68
CA GLY A 88 24.21 11.44 18.78
C GLY A 88 24.22 12.12 20.16
N ASP A 89 24.07 13.45 20.17
CA ASP A 89 24.01 14.30 21.37
C ASP A 89 22.58 14.62 21.83
N GLY A 90 21.57 13.95 21.25
CA GLY A 90 20.17 14.12 21.59
C GLY A 90 19.44 12.82 21.89
N SER A 91 18.16 12.95 22.23
CA SER A 91 17.24 11.84 22.42
C SER A 91 15.92 12.06 21.72
N ILE A 92 15.21 10.98 21.42
CA ILE A 92 13.89 10.97 20.82
C ILE A 92 12.97 10.11 21.67
N VAL A 93 11.75 10.58 21.86
CA VAL A 93 10.64 9.84 22.46
C VAL A 93 9.50 9.83 21.44
N LEU A 94 8.85 8.69 21.28
CA LEU A 94 7.73 8.50 20.35
C LEU A 94 6.47 8.11 21.13
N ASP A 95 5.31 8.47 20.61
CA ASP A 95 4.00 8.03 21.07
C ASP A 95 3.10 7.82 19.85
N VAL A 96 2.28 6.78 19.88
CA VAL A 96 1.38 6.42 18.78
C VAL A 96 -0.03 6.40 19.33
N GLN A 97 -0.93 7.15 18.71
CA GLN A 97 -2.32 7.27 19.12
C GLN A 97 -3.24 7.05 17.92
N GLU A 98 -4.39 6.42 18.16
CA GLU A 98 -5.45 6.28 17.15
C GLU A 98 -6.57 7.27 17.50
N ILE A 99 -6.90 8.17 16.57
CA ILE A 99 -7.89 9.23 16.75
C ILE A 99 -8.75 9.31 15.48
N ASP A 100 -10.06 9.09 15.58
CA ASP A 100 -11.01 9.22 14.47
C ASP A 100 -10.58 8.47 13.19
N ASP A 101 -10.15 7.20 13.33
CA ASP A 101 -9.62 6.33 12.27
C ASP A 101 -8.28 6.80 11.63
N GLU A 102 -7.59 7.77 12.24
CA GLU A 102 -6.24 8.21 11.88
C GLU A 102 -5.22 7.71 12.91
N LEU A 103 -4.05 7.31 12.42
CA LEU A 103 -2.92 6.99 13.27
C LEU A 103 -2.00 8.20 13.39
N VAL A 104 -1.91 8.75 14.60
CA VAL A 104 -1.13 9.93 14.93
C VAL A 104 0.15 9.52 15.63
N ILE A 105 1.29 9.81 15.02
CA ILE A 105 2.61 9.57 15.62
C ILE A 105 3.16 10.90 16.13
N LEU A 106 3.31 11.01 17.44
CA LEU A 106 3.89 12.13 18.14
C LEU A 106 5.35 11.82 18.44
N ALA A 107 6.26 12.72 18.07
CA ALA A 107 7.67 12.58 18.39
C ALA A 107 8.17 13.82 19.13
N ALA A 108 8.89 13.61 20.23
CA ALA A 108 9.57 14.65 20.99
C ALA A 108 11.08 14.42 20.92
N GLY A 109 11.81 15.36 20.31
CA GLY A 109 13.26 15.35 20.19
C GLY A 109 13.89 16.33 21.16
N THR A 110 14.91 15.89 21.89
CA THR A 110 15.67 16.73 22.84
C THR A 110 17.13 16.83 22.41
N ALA A 111 17.64 18.06 22.32
CA ALA A 111 19.06 18.33 22.05
C ALA A 111 19.59 19.40 23.01
N ASN A 112 20.61 19.07 23.81
CA ASN A 112 21.24 19.98 24.78
C ASN A 112 20.23 20.72 25.69
N GLY A 113 19.18 20.00 26.15
CA GLY A 113 18.13 20.53 27.02
C GLY A 113 17.02 21.34 26.33
N VAL A 114 17.07 21.48 24.99
CA VAL A 114 15.97 22.05 24.19
C VAL A 114 15.10 20.93 23.67
N ASN A 115 13.78 21.00 23.91
CA ASN A 115 12.80 20.04 23.42
C ASN A 115 11.99 20.64 22.23
N ARG A 116 11.71 19.82 21.22
CA ARG A 116 10.81 20.13 20.10
C ARG A 116 10.02 18.91 19.70
N GLU A 117 8.82 19.15 19.20
CA GLU A 117 7.88 18.12 18.80
C GLU A 117 7.67 18.13 17.29
N ALA A 118 7.32 16.99 16.74
CA ALA A 118 6.84 16.81 15.37
C ALA A 118 5.72 15.77 15.39
N THR A 119 4.74 15.94 14.53
CA THR A 119 3.61 15.01 14.40
C THR A 119 3.47 14.59 12.95
N VAL A 120 3.26 13.29 12.74
CA VAL A 120 2.83 12.77 11.44
C VAL A 120 1.50 12.06 11.62
N ILE A 121 0.58 12.39 10.72
CA ILE A 121 -0.76 11.80 10.70
C ILE A 121 -0.81 10.85 9.52
N LEU A 122 -1.15 9.61 9.82
CA LEU A 122 -1.37 8.58 8.83
C LEU A 122 -2.87 8.30 8.72
N GLU A 123 -3.36 8.16 7.50
CA GLU A 123 -4.71 7.67 7.24
C GLU A 123 -4.66 6.20 6.85
N ASP A 124 -5.65 5.42 7.30
CA ASP A 124 -5.88 4.08 6.80
C ASP A 124 -6.27 4.19 5.32
N SER A 125 -5.39 3.73 4.42
CA SER A 125 -5.80 3.61 3.03
C SER A 125 -6.55 2.29 2.92
N LYS A 126 -7.87 2.33 2.77
CA LYS A 126 -8.61 1.12 2.36
C LYS A 126 -8.24 0.84 0.91
N GLY A 127 -7.67 -0.32 0.66
CA GLY A 127 -7.41 -0.81 -0.68
C GLY A 127 -8.57 -1.68 -1.11
N ILE A 128 -8.87 -1.72 -2.39
CA ILE A 128 -9.77 -2.74 -2.90
C ILE A 128 -8.89 -3.92 -3.31
N LEU A 129 -9.23 -5.12 -2.85
CA LEU A 129 -8.46 -6.33 -3.13
C LEU A 129 -8.28 -6.56 -4.64
N PHE A 130 -9.23 -6.05 -5.43
CA PHE A 130 -9.27 -6.13 -6.89
C PHE A 130 -8.49 -5.04 -7.61
N ASP A 131 -7.85 -4.09 -6.92
CA ASP A 131 -6.85 -3.17 -7.52
C ASP A 131 -5.69 -3.94 -8.20
N PHE A 132 -5.46 -5.17 -7.75
CA PHE A 132 -4.50 -6.09 -8.34
C PHE A 132 -5.15 -6.88 -9.47
N THR A 133 -4.50 -6.96 -10.63
CA THR A 133 -4.86 -7.92 -11.67
C THR A 133 -4.60 -9.34 -11.17
N ILE A 134 -3.50 -9.53 -10.42
CA ILE A 134 -3.16 -10.81 -9.79
C ILE A 134 -2.64 -10.56 -8.38
N LEU A 135 -3.24 -11.24 -7.40
CA LEU A 135 -2.75 -11.31 -6.03
C LEU A 135 -2.70 -12.78 -5.57
N ALA A 136 -1.53 -13.29 -5.20
CA ALA A 136 -1.37 -14.66 -4.71
C ALA A 136 -0.95 -14.71 -3.23
N LYS A 137 -1.47 -15.67 -2.43
CA LYS A 137 -0.85 -15.99 -1.13
C LYS A 137 0.51 -16.67 -1.30
N GLY A 138 0.67 -17.44 -2.38
CA GLY A 138 1.74 -18.38 -2.65
C GLY A 138 2.45 -18.07 -3.98
N LYS A 139 2.51 -19.05 -4.87
CA LYS A 139 3.31 -18.95 -6.11
C LYS A 139 2.55 -18.30 -7.26
N ILE A 140 3.30 -17.63 -8.13
CA ILE A 140 2.83 -17.09 -9.40
C ILE A 140 3.73 -17.64 -10.51
N ASP A 141 3.14 -18.32 -11.49
CA ASP A 141 3.85 -18.81 -12.68
C ASP A 141 3.17 -18.28 -13.94
N ILE A 142 3.89 -17.50 -14.74
CA ILE A 142 3.41 -16.84 -15.95
C ILE A 142 4.24 -17.30 -17.15
N SER A 143 3.71 -18.23 -17.93
CA SER A 143 4.45 -18.88 -19.01
C SER A 143 3.82 -18.66 -20.40
N ASN A 144 4.62 -18.89 -21.44
CA ASN A 144 4.18 -19.02 -22.83
C ASN A 144 3.52 -17.75 -23.45
N HIS A 145 4.16 -16.58 -23.38
CA HIS A 145 3.68 -15.32 -24.00
C HIS A 145 2.39 -14.74 -23.39
N VAL A 146 2.23 -14.85 -22.07
CA VAL A 146 1.15 -14.19 -21.34
C VAL A 146 1.57 -12.75 -21.01
N THR A 147 0.69 -11.78 -21.27
CA THR A 147 0.81 -10.39 -20.87
C THR A 147 -0.23 -10.10 -19.79
N VAL A 148 0.20 -9.60 -18.64
CA VAL A 148 -0.70 -9.14 -17.57
C VAL A 148 -0.60 -7.63 -17.50
N VAL A 149 -1.73 -6.95 -17.65
CA VAL A 149 -1.85 -5.50 -17.56
C VAL A 149 -2.41 -5.15 -16.18
N GLY A 150 -1.61 -4.40 -15.41
CA GLY A 150 -1.93 -3.95 -14.05
C GLY A 150 -0.99 -4.53 -13.00
N GLN A 151 -1.36 -4.39 -11.73
CA GLN A 151 -0.48 -4.74 -10.60
C GLN A 151 -0.52 -6.24 -10.31
N VAL A 152 0.67 -6.82 -10.10
CA VAL A 152 0.86 -8.24 -9.78
C VAL A 152 1.66 -8.35 -8.50
N ALA A 153 1.13 -9.09 -7.51
CA ALA A 153 1.74 -9.25 -6.20
C ALA A 153 1.57 -10.64 -5.61
N THR A 154 2.50 -11.04 -4.76
CA THR A 154 2.39 -12.24 -3.91
C THR A 154 2.82 -11.97 -2.48
N ASN A 155 2.14 -12.63 -1.53
CA ASN A 155 2.54 -12.66 -0.12
C ASN A 155 3.67 -13.64 0.17
N ALA A 156 4.05 -14.49 -0.79
CA ALA A 156 5.16 -15.42 -0.61
C ALA A 156 6.51 -14.67 -0.58
N PRO A 157 7.46 -15.13 0.25
CA PRO A 157 8.70 -14.42 0.44
C PRO A 157 9.62 -14.55 -0.77
N ALA A 158 10.29 -13.46 -1.14
CA ALA A 158 11.22 -13.41 -2.27
C ALA A 158 12.28 -14.52 -2.22
N SER A 159 12.74 -14.85 -1.01
CA SER A 159 13.73 -15.92 -0.75
C SER A 159 13.28 -17.32 -1.19
N SER A 160 11.97 -17.53 -1.37
CA SER A 160 11.39 -18.79 -1.85
C SER A 160 11.30 -18.90 -3.38
N ASN A 161 11.74 -17.87 -4.10
CA ASN A 161 11.55 -17.72 -5.55
C ASN A 161 10.08 -17.97 -5.98
N PRO A 162 9.12 -17.18 -5.47
CA PRO A 162 7.69 -17.49 -5.62
C PRO A 162 7.16 -17.16 -7.02
N VAL A 163 7.89 -16.37 -7.81
CA VAL A 163 7.48 -15.92 -9.14
C VAL A 163 8.36 -16.56 -10.20
N THR A 164 7.74 -17.16 -11.22
CA THR A 164 8.42 -17.65 -12.43
C THR A 164 7.76 -17.05 -13.66
N THR A 165 8.55 -16.49 -14.57
CA THR A 165 8.03 -15.89 -15.81
C THR A 165 8.83 -16.35 -17.02
N SER A 166 8.18 -16.62 -18.15
CA SER A 166 8.89 -16.96 -19.39
C SER A 166 9.52 -15.73 -20.07
N PRO A 167 10.51 -15.90 -20.98
CA PRO A 167 11.19 -14.78 -21.64
C PRO A 167 10.28 -13.82 -22.40
N HIS A 168 9.10 -14.28 -22.84
CA HIS A 168 8.14 -13.46 -23.58
C HIS A 168 6.89 -13.09 -22.78
N SER A 169 6.83 -13.48 -21.50
CA SER A 169 5.75 -13.06 -20.60
C SER A 169 6.02 -11.67 -20.03
N VAL A 170 4.95 -10.95 -19.68
CA VAL A 170 4.97 -9.69 -18.93
C VAL A 170 3.93 -9.79 -17.80
N PRO A 171 4.21 -9.35 -16.56
CA PRO A 171 5.46 -8.75 -16.08
C PRO A 171 6.64 -9.73 -16.06
N LYS A 172 7.86 -9.21 -15.84
CA LYS A 172 9.00 -10.05 -15.46
C LYS A 172 8.95 -10.36 -13.97
N ALA A 173 9.66 -11.41 -13.55
CA ALA A 173 9.66 -11.84 -12.15
C ALA A 173 10.13 -10.73 -11.20
N GLU A 174 11.08 -9.90 -11.64
CA GLU A 174 11.59 -8.73 -10.90
C GLU A 174 10.59 -7.56 -10.78
N ASP A 175 9.58 -7.49 -11.64
CA ASP A 175 8.56 -6.44 -11.61
C ASP A 175 7.37 -6.83 -10.70
N VAL A 176 7.32 -8.09 -10.25
CA VAL A 176 6.26 -8.58 -9.36
C VAL A 176 6.59 -8.25 -7.91
N ILE A 177 5.63 -7.67 -7.20
CA ILE A 177 5.76 -7.38 -5.77
C ILE A 177 5.74 -8.70 -5.00
N THR A 178 6.80 -8.97 -4.24
CA THR A 178 6.92 -10.12 -3.34
C THR A 178 6.85 -9.64 -1.89
N ASP A 179 6.59 -10.53 -0.94
CA ASP A 179 6.40 -10.18 0.47
C ASP A 179 5.33 -9.08 0.67
N ALA A 180 4.27 -9.09 -0.16
CA ALA A 180 3.29 -8.00 -0.19
C ALA A 180 2.56 -7.81 1.15
N GLY A 181 2.47 -8.87 1.97
CA GLY A 181 1.87 -8.87 3.30
C GLY A 181 0.40 -8.42 3.33
N ILE A 182 -0.29 -8.53 2.20
CA ILE A 182 -1.69 -8.13 2.09
C ILE A 182 -2.54 -9.18 2.79
N ASP A 183 -3.37 -8.77 3.74
CA ASP A 183 -4.34 -9.68 4.34
C ASP A 183 -5.42 -10.03 3.32
N ILE A 184 -5.60 -11.32 3.05
CA ILE A 184 -6.59 -11.81 2.09
C ILE A 184 -7.63 -12.57 2.91
N PRO A 185 -8.85 -12.00 3.07
CA PRO A 185 -9.85 -12.53 3.99
C PRO A 185 -10.34 -13.93 3.60
N ASP A 186 -11.14 -14.52 4.48
CA ASP A 186 -11.84 -15.76 4.18
C ASP A 186 -13.03 -15.52 3.24
N VAL A 187 -13.39 -16.55 2.48
CA VAL A 187 -14.64 -16.54 1.71
C VAL A 187 -15.80 -16.67 2.70
N ASP A 188 -16.59 -15.61 2.84
CA ASP A 188 -17.88 -15.66 3.54
C ASP A 188 -19.02 -15.88 2.53
N MET A 189 -19.84 -16.90 2.78
CA MET A 189 -20.98 -17.23 1.93
C MET A 189 -22.28 -16.85 2.64
N PRO A 190 -23.12 -15.99 2.06
CA PRO A 190 -24.33 -15.53 2.71
C PRO A 190 -25.33 -16.68 2.90
N SER A 191 -26.13 -16.57 3.95
CA SER A 191 -27.17 -17.57 4.26
C SER A 191 -28.27 -17.67 3.17
N SER A 192 -28.48 -16.61 2.39
CA SER A 192 -29.51 -16.52 1.35
C SER A 192 -28.95 -16.79 -0.07
N VAL A 193 -28.27 -17.92 -0.25
CA VAL A 193 -27.68 -18.30 -1.55
C VAL A 193 -28.57 -19.29 -2.31
N GLN A 194 -28.74 -19.09 -3.62
CA GLN A 194 -29.42 -20.07 -4.47
C GLN A 194 -28.51 -21.27 -4.72
N VAL A 195 -28.89 -22.45 -4.24
CA VAL A 195 -28.08 -23.66 -4.40
C VAL A 195 -28.42 -24.39 -5.70
N VAL A 196 -27.40 -24.68 -6.50
CA VAL A 196 -27.44 -25.57 -7.66
C VAL A 196 -26.71 -26.85 -7.30
N SER A 197 -27.47 -27.90 -6.99
CA SER A 197 -26.94 -29.19 -6.52
C SER A 197 -26.48 -30.12 -7.65
N SER A 198 -26.71 -29.76 -8.91
CA SER A 198 -26.23 -30.51 -10.08
C SER A 198 -24.93 -29.93 -10.62
N LYS A 199 -23.98 -30.79 -10.99
CA LYS A 199 -22.77 -30.37 -11.69
C LYS A 199 -23.12 -29.75 -13.04
N ILE A 200 -22.54 -28.61 -13.38
CA ILE A 200 -22.71 -28.00 -14.70
C ILE A 200 -21.75 -28.66 -15.69
N THR A 201 -22.28 -29.41 -16.65
CA THR A 201 -21.49 -30.16 -17.64
C THR A 201 -21.77 -29.77 -19.10
N ASN A 202 -22.82 -28.98 -19.32
CA ASN A 202 -23.26 -28.51 -20.63
C ASN A 202 -23.49 -27.00 -20.58
N ASP A 203 -23.92 -26.45 -21.71
CA ASP A 203 -24.28 -25.06 -21.84
C ASP A 203 -25.31 -24.67 -20.77
N LYS A 204 -25.08 -23.53 -20.14
CA LYS A 204 -25.89 -23.07 -19.02
C LYS A 204 -26.00 -21.55 -19.08
N ASN A 205 -27.21 -21.06 -18.85
CA ASN A 205 -27.48 -19.64 -18.76
C ASN A 205 -27.94 -19.28 -17.34
N PHE A 206 -27.38 -18.22 -16.80
CA PHE A 206 -27.87 -17.54 -15.60
C PHE A 206 -28.39 -16.16 -16.00
N THR A 207 -29.45 -15.72 -15.35
CA THR A 207 -30.01 -14.37 -15.51
C THR A 207 -29.95 -13.67 -14.16
N VAL A 208 -29.32 -12.51 -14.14
CA VAL A 208 -28.98 -11.72 -12.95
C VAL A 208 -29.80 -10.44 -12.96
N ALA A 209 -30.30 -10.06 -11.79
CA ALA A 209 -31.00 -8.80 -11.58
C ALA A 209 -30.62 -8.24 -10.21
N GLY A 210 -29.76 -7.22 -10.18
CA GLY A 210 -29.11 -6.76 -8.96
C GLY A 210 -28.13 -7.80 -8.43
N ASP A 211 -27.89 -7.80 -7.12
CA ASP A 211 -26.95 -8.74 -6.50
C ASP A 211 -27.56 -10.13 -6.38
N THR A 212 -26.98 -11.08 -7.08
CA THR A 212 -27.45 -12.46 -7.18
C THR A 212 -26.39 -13.40 -6.63
N TYR A 213 -26.76 -14.23 -5.66
CA TYR A 213 -25.85 -15.18 -5.01
C TYR A 213 -26.22 -16.61 -5.41
N ILE A 214 -25.29 -17.32 -6.06
CA ILE A 214 -25.49 -18.71 -6.51
C ILE A 214 -24.36 -19.60 -5.96
N HIS A 215 -24.71 -20.75 -5.40
CA HIS A 215 -23.77 -21.79 -4.96
C HIS A 215 -23.86 -23.02 -5.85
N LEU A 216 -22.80 -23.28 -6.61
CA LEU A 216 -22.62 -24.49 -7.41
C LEU A 216 -22.00 -25.59 -6.55
N GLN A 217 -22.85 -26.34 -5.84
CA GLN A 217 -22.40 -27.32 -4.85
C GLN A 217 -21.53 -28.44 -5.44
N ARG A 218 -21.73 -28.78 -6.72
CA ARG A 218 -20.99 -29.84 -7.43
C ARG A 218 -20.06 -29.33 -8.53
N GLY A 219 -19.81 -28.02 -8.52
CA GLY A 219 -18.85 -27.38 -9.39
C GLY A 219 -19.24 -27.35 -10.87
N VAL A 220 -18.22 -27.08 -11.67
CA VAL A 220 -18.33 -26.88 -13.12
C VAL A 220 -17.34 -27.80 -13.84
N ALA A 221 -17.80 -28.51 -14.87
CA ALA A 221 -16.99 -29.33 -15.75
C ALA A 221 -17.44 -29.15 -17.20
N LEU A 222 -17.09 -28.01 -17.80
CA LEU A 222 -17.45 -27.68 -19.17
C LEU A 222 -16.55 -28.43 -20.16
N GLY A 223 -17.17 -29.23 -21.03
CA GLY A 223 -16.48 -29.84 -22.16
C GLY A 223 -16.05 -28.84 -23.23
N THR A 224 -15.46 -29.35 -24.31
CA THR A 224 -15.03 -28.54 -25.46
C THR A 224 -16.23 -27.81 -26.08
N HIS A 225 -16.06 -26.52 -26.43
CA HIS A 225 -17.10 -25.70 -27.07
C HIS A 225 -18.39 -25.53 -26.24
N LYS A 226 -18.27 -25.49 -24.91
CA LYS A 226 -19.39 -25.23 -24.01
C LYS A 226 -19.37 -23.80 -23.49
N THR A 227 -20.55 -23.20 -23.36
CA THR A 227 -20.72 -21.82 -22.93
C THR A 227 -21.50 -21.75 -21.62
N LEU A 228 -20.93 -21.07 -20.64
CA LEU A 228 -21.65 -20.56 -19.49
C LEU A 228 -21.93 -19.07 -19.73
N SER A 229 -23.20 -18.71 -19.91
CA SER A 229 -23.61 -17.34 -20.20
C SER A 229 -24.30 -16.72 -19.00
N ILE A 230 -23.93 -15.48 -18.67
CA ILE A 230 -24.58 -14.68 -17.65
C ILE A 230 -25.17 -13.44 -18.33
N THR A 231 -26.47 -13.24 -18.13
CA THR A 231 -27.25 -12.16 -18.76
C THR A 231 -27.92 -11.29 -17.72
N GLY A 232 -28.27 -10.06 -18.07
CA GLY A 232 -29.03 -9.15 -17.21
C GLY A 232 -28.22 -7.94 -16.74
N SER A 233 -28.33 -7.60 -15.46
CA SER A 233 -27.63 -6.46 -14.86
C SER A 233 -27.40 -6.63 -13.36
N GLY A 234 -26.28 -6.13 -12.85
CA GLY A 234 -25.90 -6.21 -11.43
C GLY A 234 -24.72 -7.15 -11.19
N THR A 235 -24.53 -7.61 -9.94
CA THR A 235 -23.39 -8.46 -9.57
C THR A 235 -23.82 -9.91 -9.35
N LEU A 236 -23.13 -10.85 -10.01
CA LEU A 236 -23.25 -12.28 -9.72
C LEU A 236 -22.13 -12.74 -8.82
N HIS A 237 -22.48 -13.16 -7.60
CA HIS A 237 -21.60 -13.86 -6.69
C HIS A 237 -21.77 -15.37 -6.87
N LEU A 238 -20.80 -16.02 -7.50
CA LEU A 238 -20.83 -17.44 -7.84
C LEU A 238 -19.89 -18.23 -6.92
N TYR A 239 -20.45 -18.88 -5.90
CA TYR A 239 -19.70 -19.79 -5.01
C TYR A 239 -19.57 -21.16 -5.67
N VAL A 240 -18.36 -21.69 -5.79
CA VAL A 240 -18.06 -22.94 -6.50
C VAL A 240 -17.40 -23.94 -5.58
N SER A 241 -18.13 -25.00 -5.26
CA SER A 241 -17.63 -26.20 -4.59
C SER A 241 -17.22 -27.26 -5.60
N GLU A 242 -16.39 -28.22 -5.21
CA GLU A 242 -15.85 -29.30 -6.09
C GLU A 242 -15.15 -28.82 -7.37
N GLY A 243 -14.73 -27.55 -7.41
CA GLY A 243 -13.88 -26.97 -8.44
C GLY A 243 -14.56 -26.58 -9.73
N TRP A 244 -13.77 -25.93 -10.56
CA TRP A 244 -14.11 -25.56 -11.92
C TRP A 244 -13.11 -26.19 -12.87
N SER A 245 -13.58 -26.90 -13.88
CA SER A 245 -12.76 -27.35 -15.00
C SER A 245 -13.45 -26.98 -16.31
N SER A 246 -12.74 -26.30 -17.19
CA SER A 246 -13.22 -26.03 -18.54
C SER A 246 -12.21 -26.51 -19.58
N ALA A 247 -12.70 -27.20 -20.60
CA ALA A 247 -11.88 -27.72 -21.69
C ALA A 247 -11.79 -26.71 -22.85
N ASN A 248 -10.92 -27.01 -23.82
CA ASN A 248 -10.60 -26.13 -24.94
C ASN A 248 -11.84 -25.48 -25.59
N HIS A 249 -11.75 -24.18 -25.87
CA HIS A 249 -12.81 -23.38 -26.49
C HIS A 249 -14.13 -23.32 -25.72
N SER A 250 -14.13 -23.69 -24.43
CA SER A 250 -15.20 -23.26 -23.54
C SER A 250 -15.16 -21.73 -23.38
N GLN A 251 -16.28 -21.17 -22.89
CA GLN A 251 -16.48 -19.73 -22.78
C GLN A 251 -17.24 -19.41 -21.49
N LEU A 252 -16.80 -18.36 -20.79
CA LEU A 252 -17.62 -17.63 -19.81
C LEU A 252 -17.94 -16.28 -20.43
N VAL A 253 -19.20 -16.06 -20.79
CA VAL A 253 -19.64 -14.84 -21.47
C VAL A 253 -20.63 -14.10 -20.59
N THR A 254 -20.39 -12.82 -20.37
CA THR A 254 -21.20 -11.95 -19.51
C THR A 254 -21.75 -10.78 -20.33
N ASP A 255 -22.98 -10.37 -20.04
CA ASP A 255 -23.49 -9.09 -20.54
C ASP A 255 -22.62 -7.93 -19.98
N PRO A 256 -22.41 -6.84 -20.73
CA PRO A 256 -21.54 -5.73 -20.29
C PRO A 256 -21.98 -5.04 -18.99
N ASN A 257 -23.24 -5.20 -18.59
CA ASN A 257 -23.78 -4.60 -17.36
C ASN A 257 -23.78 -5.58 -16.17
N VAL A 258 -23.09 -6.71 -16.31
CA VAL A 258 -23.00 -7.74 -15.27
C VAL A 258 -21.56 -7.89 -14.80
N THR A 259 -21.34 -7.68 -13.52
CA THR A 259 -20.08 -8.03 -12.86
C THR A 259 -20.17 -9.45 -12.32
N VAL A 260 -19.15 -10.28 -12.58
CA VAL A 260 -19.12 -11.67 -12.08
C VAL A 260 -17.94 -11.86 -11.15
N ILE A 261 -18.22 -12.36 -9.94
CA ILE A 261 -17.22 -12.74 -8.95
C ILE A 261 -17.37 -14.22 -8.65
N ILE A 262 -16.31 -15.00 -8.91
CA ILE A 262 -16.28 -16.44 -8.67
C ILE A 262 -15.51 -16.72 -7.38
N TYR A 263 -16.20 -17.27 -6.39
CA TYR A 263 -15.63 -17.65 -5.11
C TYR A 263 -15.32 -19.14 -5.09
N ALA A 264 -14.05 -19.52 -4.98
CA ALA A 264 -13.70 -20.93 -4.73
C ALA A 264 -13.91 -21.24 -3.24
N VAL A 265 -14.86 -22.10 -2.94
CA VAL A 265 -15.05 -22.62 -1.56
C VAL A 265 -14.32 -23.94 -1.40
N ASP A 266 -14.20 -24.45 -0.17
CA ASP A 266 -13.67 -25.79 0.16
C ASP A 266 -12.27 -26.17 -0.39
N ASN A 267 -11.41 -25.18 -0.69
CA ASN A 267 -10.08 -25.35 -1.30
C ASN A 267 -10.12 -25.98 -2.71
N SER A 268 -11.26 -25.88 -3.38
CA SER A 268 -11.47 -26.37 -4.73
C SER A 268 -10.62 -25.66 -5.78
N GLU A 269 -9.91 -26.41 -6.62
CA GLU A 269 -9.12 -25.84 -7.70
C GLU A 269 -10.00 -25.27 -8.82
N ILE A 270 -9.53 -24.18 -9.43
CA ILE A 270 -10.12 -23.58 -10.62
C ILE A 270 -9.15 -23.78 -11.78
N PHE A 271 -9.59 -24.53 -12.78
CA PHE A 271 -8.89 -24.72 -14.04
C PHE A 271 -9.76 -24.22 -15.18
N ILE A 272 -9.33 -23.12 -15.79
CA ILE A 272 -10.02 -22.50 -16.91
C ILE A 272 -9.16 -22.69 -18.15
N SER A 273 -9.65 -23.47 -19.11
CA SER A 273 -9.14 -23.47 -20.47
C SER A 273 -10.16 -22.85 -21.41
N SER A 274 -10.25 -21.53 -21.33
CA SER A 274 -11.20 -20.74 -22.11
C SER A 274 -10.50 -19.94 -23.20
N HIS A 275 -11.26 -19.58 -24.23
CA HIS A 275 -10.85 -18.57 -25.19
C HIS A 275 -11.15 -17.13 -24.69
N GLU A 276 -12.16 -16.96 -23.84
CA GLU A 276 -12.60 -15.67 -23.30
C GLU A 276 -13.17 -15.90 -21.91
N PHE A 277 -12.75 -15.08 -20.96
CA PHE A 277 -13.25 -15.12 -19.59
C PHE A 277 -13.45 -13.69 -19.12
N GLN A 278 -14.68 -13.37 -18.73
CA GLN A 278 -15.04 -12.08 -18.17
C GLN A 278 -15.56 -12.31 -16.75
N GLY A 279 -14.85 -11.77 -15.78
CA GLY A 279 -15.14 -11.94 -14.36
C GLY A 279 -13.88 -12.01 -13.51
N SER A 280 -14.05 -11.83 -12.22
CA SER A 280 -12.99 -11.90 -11.23
C SER A 280 -13.06 -13.20 -10.43
N ILE A 281 -11.92 -13.75 -10.05
CA ILE A 281 -11.80 -14.99 -9.30
C ILE A 281 -11.23 -14.68 -7.92
N TYR A 282 -11.96 -15.09 -6.88
CA TYR A 282 -11.55 -15.00 -5.50
C TYR A 282 -11.46 -16.40 -4.87
N ALA A 283 -10.23 -16.87 -4.69
CA ALA A 283 -9.90 -18.26 -4.39
C ALA A 283 -8.74 -18.36 -3.38
N PRO A 284 -8.83 -17.72 -2.20
CA PRO A 284 -7.70 -17.47 -1.30
C PRO A 284 -6.95 -18.73 -0.84
N TYR A 285 -7.59 -19.89 -0.89
CA TYR A 285 -7.02 -21.17 -0.49
C TYR A 285 -6.83 -22.17 -1.62
N SER A 286 -7.20 -21.80 -2.84
CA SER A 286 -7.19 -22.68 -3.99
C SER A 286 -6.18 -22.26 -5.04
N LYS A 287 -5.72 -23.24 -5.82
CA LYS A 287 -4.94 -22.97 -7.01
C LYS A 287 -5.87 -22.54 -8.14
N VAL A 288 -5.51 -21.45 -8.82
CA VAL A 288 -6.16 -21.00 -10.05
C VAL A 288 -5.19 -21.22 -11.20
N THR A 289 -5.65 -21.93 -12.22
CA THR A 289 -4.93 -22.16 -13.47
C THR A 289 -5.73 -21.59 -14.62
N PHE A 290 -5.16 -20.64 -15.34
CA PHE A 290 -5.69 -20.17 -16.61
C PHE A 290 -4.79 -20.68 -17.74
N HIS A 291 -5.32 -21.58 -18.55
CA HIS A 291 -4.61 -22.16 -19.68
C HIS A 291 -5.31 -21.82 -21.00
N ASN A 292 -4.76 -20.86 -21.74
CA ASN A 292 -5.22 -20.59 -23.09
C ASN A 292 -4.45 -21.45 -24.12
N ALA A 293 -5.13 -22.47 -24.63
CA ALA A 293 -4.53 -23.53 -25.43
C ALA A 293 -4.48 -23.29 -26.96
N SER A 294 -4.79 -22.10 -27.52
CA SER A 294 -4.72 -21.98 -29.01
C SER A 294 -3.37 -21.60 -29.57
N GLY A 295 -2.99 -22.32 -30.64
CA GLY A 295 -1.90 -21.97 -31.54
C GLY A 295 -2.24 -20.92 -32.60
N SER A 296 -3.35 -20.20 -32.51
CA SER A 296 -3.71 -19.18 -33.51
C SER A 296 -3.01 -17.86 -33.18
N ALA A 297 -2.07 -17.44 -34.04
CA ALA A 297 -1.32 -16.17 -33.97
C ALA A 297 -2.19 -14.90 -34.18
N HIS A 298 -3.51 -15.02 -34.07
CA HIS A 298 -4.47 -13.95 -34.28
C HIS A 298 -5.17 -13.70 -32.95
N GLY A 299 -4.63 -12.70 -32.23
CA GLY A 299 -5.04 -12.30 -30.90
C GLY A 299 -6.55 -12.11 -30.77
N GLY A 300 -7.08 -12.54 -29.64
CA GLY A 300 -8.51 -12.47 -29.34
C GLY A 300 -8.86 -13.34 -28.13
N ARG A 301 -7.93 -13.43 -27.16
CA ARG A 301 -8.12 -14.31 -26.00
C ARG A 301 -7.66 -13.62 -24.75
N ASN A 302 -8.65 -13.05 -24.10
CA ASN A 302 -8.46 -12.16 -22.98
C ASN A 302 -9.16 -12.74 -21.77
N PHE A 303 -8.51 -12.56 -20.63
CA PHE A 303 -9.13 -12.65 -19.34
C PHE A 303 -9.34 -11.21 -18.88
N HIS A 304 -10.59 -10.83 -18.70
CA HIS A 304 -11.00 -9.51 -18.22
C HIS A 304 -11.49 -9.65 -16.79
N GLY A 305 -10.72 -9.11 -15.84
CA GLY A 305 -10.97 -9.19 -14.41
C GLY A 305 -9.68 -9.40 -13.61
N SER A 306 -9.82 -9.80 -12.35
CA SER A 306 -8.67 -10.10 -11.49
C SER A 306 -8.68 -11.51 -10.93
N ILE A 307 -7.51 -12.00 -10.54
CA ILE A 307 -7.34 -13.30 -9.88
C ILE A 307 -6.69 -13.10 -8.51
N ILE A 308 -7.42 -13.41 -7.45
CA ILE A 308 -6.89 -13.49 -6.10
C ILE A 308 -6.94 -14.95 -5.64
N ALA A 309 -5.78 -15.57 -5.40
CA ALA A 309 -5.72 -17.01 -5.18
C ALA A 309 -4.64 -17.44 -4.18
N LYS A 310 -4.61 -18.73 -3.81
CA LYS A 310 -3.45 -19.30 -3.13
C LYS A 310 -2.25 -19.35 -4.07
N ASP A 311 -2.40 -20.05 -5.19
CA ASP A 311 -1.36 -20.15 -6.22
C ASP A 311 -1.99 -19.81 -7.58
N VAL A 312 -1.26 -19.08 -8.42
CA VAL A 312 -1.71 -18.67 -9.76
C VAL A 312 -0.78 -19.25 -10.81
N HIS A 313 -1.34 -19.99 -11.77
CA HIS A 313 -0.61 -20.49 -12.94
C HIS A 313 -1.29 -20.00 -14.22
N LEU A 314 -0.59 -19.14 -14.94
CA LEU A 314 -1.01 -18.62 -16.23
C LEU A 314 -0.13 -19.21 -17.31
N THR A 315 -0.77 -19.78 -18.32
CA THR A 315 -0.07 -20.29 -19.48
C THR A 315 -0.93 -20.14 -20.72
N GLY A 316 -0.33 -19.74 -21.84
CA GLY A 316 -1.03 -19.75 -23.09
C GLY A 316 -0.53 -18.72 -24.07
N ASN A 317 -0.54 -19.10 -25.35
CA ASN A 317 0.10 -18.34 -26.41
C ASN A 317 -0.64 -17.02 -26.69
N HIS A 318 0.04 -15.89 -26.53
CA HIS A 318 -0.49 -14.52 -26.75
C HIS A 318 -1.76 -14.23 -25.95
N THR A 319 -1.73 -14.59 -24.66
CA THR A 319 -2.85 -14.33 -23.73
C THR A 319 -2.68 -12.97 -23.10
N THR A 320 -3.74 -12.18 -23.01
CA THR A 320 -3.73 -10.95 -22.20
C THR A 320 -4.67 -11.11 -21.00
N LEU A 321 -4.17 -10.80 -19.81
CA LEU A 321 -4.98 -10.55 -18.62
C LEU A 321 -5.05 -9.04 -18.43
N GLU A 322 -6.26 -8.49 -18.38
CA GLU A 322 -6.48 -7.07 -18.13
C GLU A 322 -7.44 -6.96 -16.95
N HIS A 323 -7.09 -6.10 -16.00
CA HIS A 323 -8.02 -5.73 -14.94
C HIS A 323 -9.26 -5.09 -15.57
N ASP A 324 -10.44 -5.43 -15.06
CA ASP A 324 -11.71 -4.82 -15.46
C ASP A 324 -12.00 -3.64 -14.51
N PRO A 325 -11.73 -2.39 -14.93
CA PRO A 325 -11.92 -1.22 -14.07
C PRO A 325 -13.40 -0.88 -13.87
N GLU A 326 -14.31 -1.46 -14.66
CA GLU A 326 -15.76 -1.24 -14.54
C GLU A 326 -16.42 -2.24 -13.59
N ALA A 327 -15.68 -3.27 -13.15
CA ALA A 327 -16.14 -4.16 -12.09
C ALA A 327 -16.15 -3.38 -10.76
N ASP A 328 -17.33 -2.90 -10.38
CA ASP A 328 -17.61 -2.30 -9.08
C ASP A 328 -17.45 -3.38 -7.99
N LEU A 329 -16.24 -3.47 -7.42
CA LEU A 329 -15.83 -4.52 -6.46
C LEU A 329 -15.55 -3.94 -5.08
N ASP A 330 -16.21 -2.83 -4.74
CA ASP A 330 -16.05 -2.09 -3.48
C ASP A 330 -16.36 -2.95 -2.23
N GLU A 331 -17.04 -4.09 -2.36
CA GLU A 331 -17.40 -4.97 -1.24
C GLU A 331 -16.23 -5.75 -0.63
N LEU A 332 -15.12 -5.93 -1.36
CA LEU A 332 -13.96 -6.67 -0.88
C LEU A 332 -12.80 -5.71 -0.61
N THR A 333 -12.97 -4.91 0.44
CA THR A 333 -11.94 -4.02 0.95
C THR A 333 -10.87 -4.82 1.69
N ILE A 334 -9.61 -4.60 1.34
CA ILE A 334 -8.47 -4.92 2.20
C ILE A 334 -8.16 -3.71 3.08
N LYS A 335 -7.79 -3.98 4.34
CA LYS A 335 -7.06 -2.99 5.12
C LYS A 335 -5.70 -2.83 4.43
N LYS A 336 -5.52 -1.79 3.62
CA LYS A 336 -4.21 -1.50 3.00
C LYS A 336 -3.39 -0.75 4.04
N SER A 337 -2.11 -0.64 3.72
CA SER A 337 -1.15 0.12 4.50
C SER A 337 -1.63 1.54 4.81
N TYR A 338 -1.11 2.10 5.90
CA TYR A 338 -1.22 3.51 6.18
C TYR A 338 -0.58 4.36 5.07
N SER A 339 -1.07 5.57 4.85
CA SER A 339 -0.39 6.60 4.04
C SER A 339 -0.26 7.91 4.81
N ILE A 340 0.82 8.66 4.57
CA ILE A 340 1.00 9.96 5.20
C ILE A 340 -0.06 10.92 4.66
N LYS A 341 -0.97 11.33 5.55
CA LYS A 341 -1.95 12.38 5.27
C LYS A 341 -1.31 13.75 5.36
N GLU A 342 -0.64 14.03 6.49
CA GLU A 342 0.04 15.30 6.70
C GLU A 342 1.13 15.27 7.79
N TRP A 343 1.95 16.32 7.79
CA TRP A 343 2.95 16.62 8.82
C TRP A 343 2.56 17.88 9.58
N ARG A 344 2.63 17.85 10.91
CA ARG A 344 2.46 19.02 11.79
C ARG A 344 3.72 19.26 12.62
#